data_AF-A0A2H5FQA7-F1
#
_entry.id   AF-A0A2H5FQA7-F1
#
_cell.length_a   1.000
_cell.length_b   1.000
_cell.length_c   1.000
_cell.angle_alpha   90.00
_cell.angle_beta   90.00
_cell.angle_gamma   90.00
#
_symmetry.space_group_name_H-M   'P 1'
#
loop_
_entity.id
_entity.type
_entity.pdbx_description
1 polymer ?
#
loop_
_entity_poly.entity_id
_entity_poly.type
_entity_poly.pdbx_seq_one_letter_code
_entity_poly.pdbx_strand_id
1 'polypeptide(L)'
;MQKWSPISWLQYSYLQAATYADEKKLNKVVEQLSALPPLVTSSEIKNLKKEIARAGRGDAFILQGGDCAESFNDCRAEIISNKLKIILQMSLILLHGLRKPIIRVGRIAGQYAKPRSSDYETINGITLPSYRGDLVNSPEFTAEAREPNPKLLLQAYNCSAVTLNYIRSLLDSGFASLNHPQQWDLGFVEHSKQKEEYQTLVKSIADALEFLDTIDGIQSSNLSKVDFYTSHEALHLHYEQALTRKMDDGLWYNLSTHLPWIGMRTAQIDSAHLEFLRGVENPIGIKIGPGATPEWLEEVLNRANPQREEGRLLLFTRLGVKHIEKLLPPLIDAVKKTKIPVTWSCDPMHGNTETTSDGIKTRHFDNILLELKQAWEIHRSMGSYLGGVHFELTGDNVTECIGGARGLAADDLKTAYHSLVDPRLNYEQSIEMAIQLSRQFRKS
;
A
#
# COMPACT_ATOMS: atom_id res chain seq x y z
N MET A 1 -12.63 29.43 4.31
CA MET A 1 -12.22 28.30 3.45
C MET A 1 -13.10 28.28 2.21
N GLN A 2 -12.50 28.13 1.03
CA GLN A 2 -13.25 27.99 -0.21
C GLN A 2 -14.10 26.71 -0.19
N LYS A 3 -15.28 26.75 -0.82
CA LYS A 3 -16.17 25.59 -0.91
C LYS A 3 -15.47 24.50 -1.72
N TRP A 4 -15.29 23.32 -1.10
CA TRP A 4 -14.66 22.18 -1.76
C TRP A 4 -15.53 21.65 -2.90
N SER A 5 -14.90 21.17 -3.96
CA SER A 5 -15.50 20.39 -5.04
C SER A 5 -14.47 19.40 -5.58
N PRO A 6 -14.86 18.39 -6.38
CA PRO A 6 -13.90 17.48 -7.00
C PRO A 6 -12.86 18.15 -7.91
N ILE A 7 -13.04 19.44 -8.24
CA ILE A 7 -12.14 20.25 -9.08
C ILE A 7 -11.49 21.41 -8.32
N SER A 8 -11.72 21.59 -7.01
CA SER A 8 -11.12 22.69 -6.25
C SER A 8 -9.59 22.61 -6.22
N TRP A 9 -9.03 21.41 -6.38
CA TRP A 9 -7.60 21.16 -6.47
C TRP A 9 -6.91 21.89 -7.62
N LEU A 10 -7.63 22.27 -8.69
CA LEU A 10 -7.09 23.02 -9.84
C LEU A 10 -6.56 24.42 -9.45
N GLN A 11 -6.94 24.91 -8.27
CA GLN A 11 -6.52 26.21 -7.73
C GLN A 11 -5.28 26.11 -6.83
N TYR A 12 -4.71 24.91 -6.71
CA TYR A 12 -3.58 24.59 -5.84
C TYR A 12 -2.41 24.03 -6.67
N SER A 13 -1.23 23.97 -6.06
CA SER A 13 -0.01 23.50 -6.75
C SER A 13 -0.09 22.01 -7.05
N TYR A 14 -0.19 21.65 -8.33
CA TYR A 14 -0.25 20.26 -8.78
C TYR A 14 1.14 19.74 -9.17
N LEU A 15 1.88 19.26 -8.17
CA LEU A 15 3.20 18.66 -8.35
C LEU A 15 3.12 17.26 -8.94
N GLN A 16 4.19 16.81 -9.61
CA GLN A 16 4.30 15.48 -10.23
C GLN A 16 3.29 15.22 -11.36
N ALA A 17 2.60 16.26 -11.84
CA ALA A 17 1.68 16.19 -12.96
C ALA A 17 2.39 15.71 -14.24
N ALA A 18 1.68 14.91 -15.03
CA ALA A 18 2.08 14.63 -16.41
C ALA A 18 1.70 15.81 -17.31
N THR A 19 2.57 16.14 -18.27
CA THR A 19 2.27 17.14 -19.31
C THR A 19 1.72 16.44 -20.54
N TYR A 20 0.43 16.62 -20.79
CA TYR A 20 -0.24 16.07 -21.97
C TYR A 20 -0.19 17.07 -23.13
N ALA A 21 0.16 16.60 -24.34
CA ALA A 21 0.26 17.46 -25.52
C ALA A 21 -1.10 18.08 -25.95
N ASP A 22 -2.21 17.42 -25.59
CA ASP A 22 -3.57 17.85 -25.95
C ASP A 22 -4.50 17.73 -24.74
N GLU A 23 -4.69 18.85 -24.04
CA GLU A 23 -5.58 18.95 -22.88
C GLU A 23 -7.05 18.68 -23.23
N LYS A 24 -7.48 18.93 -24.47
CA LYS A 24 -8.86 18.62 -24.90
C LYS A 24 -9.08 17.12 -24.95
N LYS A 25 -8.09 16.34 -25.41
CA LYS A 25 -8.13 14.87 -25.35
C LYS A 25 -8.17 14.37 -23.91
N LEU A 26 -7.38 14.97 -23.01
CA LEU A 26 -7.42 14.63 -21.58
C LEU A 26 -8.82 14.87 -21.00
N ASN A 27 -9.38 16.06 -21.19
CA ASN A 27 -10.71 16.41 -20.68
C ASN A 27 -11.81 15.49 -21.23
N LYS A 28 -11.72 15.10 -22.52
CA LYS A 28 -12.65 14.14 -23.11
C LYS A 28 -12.56 12.75 -22.45
N VAL A 29 -11.36 12.28 -22.15
CA VAL A 29 -11.19 11.00 -21.44
C VAL A 29 -11.70 11.09 -19.99
N VAL A 30 -11.44 12.20 -19.30
CA VAL A 30 -11.95 12.46 -17.96
C VAL A 30 -13.48 12.45 -17.93
N GLU A 31 -14.13 13.07 -18.93
CA GLU A 31 -15.59 13.03 -19.09
C GLU A 31 -16.10 11.60 -19.31
N GLN A 32 -15.42 10.83 -20.17
CA GLN A 32 -15.75 9.41 -20.40
C GLN A 32 -15.66 8.58 -19.11
N LEU A 33 -14.56 8.70 -18.36
CA LEU A 33 -14.38 8.04 -17.07
C LEU A 33 -15.44 8.46 -16.03
N SER A 34 -15.86 9.72 -16.06
CA SER A 34 -16.89 10.24 -15.15
C SER A 34 -18.26 9.62 -15.36
N ALA A 35 -18.52 9.07 -16.55
CA ALA A 35 -19.74 8.35 -16.87
C ALA A 35 -19.69 6.84 -16.54
N LEU A 36 -18.51 6.29 -16.25
CA LEU A 36 -18.35 4.87 -15.94
C LEU A 36 -18.77 4.56 -14.49
N PRO A 37 -19.18 3.30 -14.21
CA PRO A 37 -19.42 2.83 -12.85
C PRO A 37 -18.22 3.04 -11.92
N PRO A 38 -18.44 3.25 -10.62
CA PRO A 38 -17.35 3.28 -9.65
C PRO A 38 -16.71 1.90 -9.46
N LEU A 39 -15.46 1.88 -8.97
CA LEU A 39 -14.75 0.64 -8.65
C LEU A 39 -15.17 0.09 -7.27
N VAL A 40 -15.37 0.98 -6.30
CA VAL A 40 -15.75 0.65 -4.92
C VAL A 40 -17.02 1.38 -4.50
N THR A 41 -17.62 0.97 -3.38
CA THR A 41 -18.84 1.58 -2.85
C THR A 41 -18.56 2.45 -1.62
N SER A 42 -19.42 3.44 -1.37
CA SER A 42 -19.32 4.28 -0.17
C SER A 42 -19.51 3.50 1.14
N SER A 43 -20.26 2.39 1.11
CA SER A 43 -20.44 1.51 2.27
C SER A 43 -19.14 0.80 2.65
N GLU A 44 -18.42 0.24 1.67
CA GLU A 44 -17.11 -0.39 1.90
C GLU A 44 -16.09 0.62 2.44
N ILE A 45 -16.09 1.85 1.93
CA ILE A 45 -15.24 2.94 2.42
C ILE A 45 -15.56 3.28 3.89
N LYS A 46 -16.83 3.41 4.25
CA LYS A 46 -17.25 3.66 5.63
C LYS A 46 -16.83 2.51 6.56
N ASN A 47 -16.89 1.27 6.07
CA ASN A 47 -16.45 0.12 6.84
C ASN A 47 -14.93 0.15 7.08
N LEU A 48 -14.13 0.41 6.04
CA LEU A 48 -12.68 0.55 6.18
C LEU A 48 -12.31 1.66 7.17
N LYS A 49 -13.00 2.81 7.14
CA LYS A 49 -12.74 3.90 8.09
C LYS A 49 -12.92 3.45 9.54
N LYS A 50 -13.99 2.70 9.83
CA LYS A 50 -14.23 2.12 11.18
C LYS A 50 -13.12 1.13 11.57
N GLU A 51 -12.68 0.30 10.64
CA GLU A 51 -11.59 -0.65 10.88
C GLU A 51 -10.25 0.04 11.12
N ILE A 52 -9.92 1.11 10.38
CA ILE A 52 -8.72 1.92 10.64
C ILE A 52 -8.78 2.56 12.02
N ALA A 53 -9.96 3.01 12.47
CA ALA A 53 -10.15 3.51 13.84
C ALA A 53 -9.86 2.44 14.90
N ARG A 54 -10.33 1.19 14.69
CA ARG A 54 -10.01 0.06 15.57
C ARG A 54 -8.51 -0.20 15.64
N ALA A 55 -7.82 -0.15 14.51
CA ALA A 55 -6.36 -0.29 14.49
C ALA A 55 -5.65 0.85 15.24
N GLY A 56 -6.13 2.08 15.12
CA GLY A 56 -5.59 3.24 15.86
C GLY A 56 -5.74 3.12 17.38
N ARG A 57 -6.78 2.41 17.84
CA ARG A 57 -6.98 2.07 19.27
C ARG A 57 -6.21 0.82 19.73
N GLY A 58 -5.58 0.10 18.80
CA GLY A 58 -4.88 -1.14 19.08
C GLY A 58 -5.78 -2.39 19.12
N ASP A 59 -7.04 -2.30 18.70
CA ASP A 59 -8.01 -3.42 18.68
C ASP A 59 -7.91 -4.30 17.42
N ALA A 60 -7.18 -3.83 16.41
CA ALA A 60 -6.94 -4.52 15.14
C ALA A 60 -5.55 -4.15 14.61
N PHE A 61 -5.10 -4.80 13.53
CA PHE A 61 -3.84 -4.47 12.87
C PHE A 61 -4.00 -4.44 11.35
N ILE A 62 -3.45 -3.41 10.70
CA ILE A 62 -3.54 -3.24 9.25
C ILE A 62 -2.33 -3.90 8.58
N LEU A 63 -2.60 -4.83 7.67
CA LEU A 63 -1.62 -5.34 6.70
C LEU A 63 -1.93 -4.71 5.35
N GLN A 64 -1.09 -3.77 4.94
CA GLN A 64 -1.14 -3.19 3.60
C GLN A 64 0.05 -3.68 2.76
N GLY A 65 -0.22 -4.22 1.56
CA GLY A 65 0.83 -4.81 0.73
C GLY A 65 0.43 -4.97 -0.73
N GLY A 66 1.42 -5.05 -1.62
CA GLY A 66 1.24 -5.28 -3.06
C GLY A 66 2.35 -4.61 -3.86
N ASP A 67 2.14 -4.41 -5.15
CA ASP A 67 3.20 -3.94 -6.04
C ASP A 67 3.69 -2.53 -5.69
N CYS A 68 4.93 -2.25 -6.09
CA CYS A 68 5.38 -0.87 -6.15
C CYS A 68 4.48 -0.11 -7.13
N ALA A 69 4.57 -0.43 -8.43
CA ALA A 69 3.67 0.02 -9.47
C ALA A 69 3.05 -1.20 -10.14
N GLU A 70 1.74 -1.20 -10.34
CA GLU A 70 1.10 -2.20 -11.20
C GLU A 70 1.43 -1.94 -12.67
N SER A 71 1.52 -3.00 -13.46
CA SER A 71 1.59 -2.93 -14.92
C SER A 71 0.31 -3.47 -15.55
N PHE A 72 -0.10 -2.94 -16.70
CA PHE A 72 -1.21 -3.50 -17.47
C PHE A 72 -0.92 -4.92 -17.95
N ASN A 73 0.35 -5.27 -18.19
CA ASN A 73 0.76 -6.63 -18.54
C ASN A 73 0.61 -7.62 -17.37
N ASP A 74 0.50 -7.11 -16.15
CA ASP A 74 0.31 -7.89 -14.92
C ASP A 74 -1.16 -8.05 -14.53
N CYS A 75 -2.08 -7.50 -15.33
CA CYS A 75 -3.52 -7.75 -15.23
C CYS A 75 -3.85 -9.18 -15.73
N ARG A 76 -3.26 -10.19 -15.10
CA ARG A 76 -3.36 -11.61 -15.40
C ARG A 76 -3.80 -12.38 -14.16
N ALA A 77 -4.65 -13.40 -14.36
CA ALA A 77 -5.25 -14.18 -13.29
C ALA A 77 -4.22 -14.76 -12.31
N GLU A 78 -3.13 -15.32 -12.82
CA GLU A 78 -2.05 -15.90 -12.01
C GLU A 78 -1.38 -14.85 -11.11
N ILE A 79 -0.97 -13.70 -11.66
CA ILE A 79 -0.28 -12.63 -10.91
C ILE A 79 -1.21 -12.03 -9.85
N ILE A 80 -2.48 -11.79 -10.20
CA ILE A 80 -3.47 -11.29 -9.24
C ILE A 80 -3.68 -12.32 -8.12
N SER A 81 -3.79 -13.60 -8.45
CA SER A 81 -3.96 -14.68 -7.47
C SER A 81 -2.75 -14.82 -6.56
N ASN A 82 -1.53 -14.74 -7.09
CA ASN A 82 -0.29 -14.81 -6.31
C ASN A 82 -0.20 -13.65 -5.31
N LYS A 83 -0.53 -12.42 -5.74
CA LYS A 83 -0.58 -11.24 -4.86
C LYS A 83 -1.62 -11.38 -3.75
N LEU A 84 -2.83 -11.82 -4.11
CA LEU A 84 -3.87 -12.05 -3.12
C LEU A 84 -3.45 -13.14 -2.12
N LYS A 85 -2.92 -14.26 -2.62
CA LYS A 85 -2.43 -15.39 -1.83
C LYS A 85 -1.42 -14.95 -0.78
N ILE A 86 -0.37 -14.21 -1.17
CA ILE A 86 0.69 -13.83 -0.21
C ILE A 86 0.15 -12.89 0.89
N ILE A 87 -0.70 -11.92 0.55
CA ILE A 87 -1.33 -11.02 1.55
C ILE A 87 -2.19 -11.82 2.52
N LEU A 88 -2.97 -12.78 2.02
CA LEU A 88 -3.82 -13.61 2.85
C LEU A 88 -3.01 -14.54 3.76
N GLN A 89 -1.94 -15.16 3.26
CA GLN A 89 -1.04 -16.01 4.07
C GLN A 89 -0.35 -15.20 5.18
N MET A 90 0.22 -14.04 4.85
CA MET A 90 0.77 -13.12 5.85
C MET A 90 -0.29 -12.73 6.88
N SER A 91 -1.52 -12.47 6.45
CA SER A 91 -2.61 -12.11 7.37
C SER A 91 -2.93 -13.21 8.38
N LEU A 92 -2.88 -14.49 7.99
CA LEU A 92 -3.11 -15.62 8.90
C LEU A 92 -1.97 -15.75 9.93
N ILE A 93 -0.73 -15.60 9.48
CA ILE A 93 0.45 -15.59 10.35
C ILE A 93 0.37 -14.47 11.38
N LEU A 94 0.00 -13.27 10.94
CA LEU A 94 -0.16 -12.10 11.80
C LEU A 94 -1.35 -12.26 12.76
N LEU A 95 -2.51 -12.75 12.28
CA LEU A 95 -3.68 -13.03 13.11
C LEU A 95 -3.33 -13.98 14.25
N HIS A 96 -2.65 -15.08 13.93
CA HIS A 96 -2.21 -16.08 14.89
C HIS A 96 -1.12 -15.55 15.85
N GLY A 97 -0.27 -14.64 15.37
CA GLY A 97 0.77 -13.98 16.14
C GLY A 97 0.25 -12.96 17.15
N LEU A 98 -0.49 -11.98 16.63
CA LEU A 98 -0.99 -10.80 17.32
C LEU A 98 -2.24 -11.09 18.16
N ARG A 99 -2.98 -12.16 17.83
CA ARG A 99 -4.31 -12.46 18.39
C ARG A 99 -5.28 -11.29 18.25
N LYS A 100 -5.18 -10.56 17.13
CA LYS A 100 -6.00 -9.41 16.78
C LYS A 100 -6.53 -9.55 15.36
N PRO A 101 -7.74 -9.05 15.07
CA PRO A 101 -8.25 -8.94 13.71
C PRO A 101 -7.25 -8.23 12.78
N ILE A 102 -7.07 -8.80 11.58
CA ILE A 102 -6.18 -8.23 10.55
C ILE A 102 -7.02 -7.60 9.44
N ILE A 103 -6.79 -6.31 9.21
CA ILE A 103 -7.41 -5.53 8.15
C ILE A 103 -6.50 -5.60 6.92
N ARG A 104 -7.01 -6.16 5.82
CA ARG A 104 -6.22 -6.47 4.62
C ARG A 104 -6.44 -5.39 3.58
N VAL A 105 -5.36 -4.72 3.18
CA VAL A 105 -5.42 -3.66 2.18
C VAL A 105 -4.40 -3.93 1.07
N GLY A 106 -4.87 -4.23 -0.13
CA GLY A 106 -4.02 -4.40 -1.30
C GLY A 106 -3.56 -3.06 -1.88
N ARG A 107 -2.29 -2.96 -2.25
CA ARG A 107 -1.81 -2.00 -3.26
C ARG A 107 -2.08 -2.60 -4.63
N ILE A 108 -3.34 -2.55 -5.05
CA ILE A 108 -3.85 -3.32 -6.18
C ILE A 108 -5.10 -2.65 -6.77
N ALA A 109 -5.35 -2.90 -8.05
CA ALA A 109 -6.48 -2.35 -8.80
C ALA A 109 -6.49 -0.82 -8.87
N GLY A 110 -5.33 -0.18 -9.00
CA GLY A 110 -5.25 1.28 -9.19
C GLY A 110 -3.86 1.89 -9.06
N GLN A 111 -2.85 1.13 -8.65
CA GLN A 111 -1.50 1.60 -8.35
C GLN A 111 -0.62 1.76 -9.61
N TYR A 112 -1.18 2.39 -10.65
CA TYR A 112 -0.58 2.54 -11.98
C TYR A 112 0.16 3.87 -12.19
N ALA A 113 0.21 4.76 -11.20
CA ALA A 113 0.87 6.06 -11.31
C ALA A 113 2.05 6.15 -10.32
N LYS A 114 3.14 6.81 -10.74
CA LYS A 114 4.36 6.95 -9.94
C LYS A 114 4.98 8.33 -9.99
N PRO A 115 5.32 8.91 -8.83
CA PRO A 115 6.08 10.15 -8.79
C PRO A 115 7.55 9.88 -9.14
N ARG A 116 8.22 10.85 -9.74
CA ARG A 116 9.62 10.75 -10.18
C ARG A 116 10.47 11.84 -9.56
N SER A 117 11.74 11.53 -9.34
CA SER A 117 12.75 12.50 -8.88
C SER A 117 13.17 13.48 -9.97
N SER A 118 13.02 13.10 -11.23
CA SER A 118 13.33 13.90 -12.42
C SER A 118 12.23 13.71 -13.46
N ASP A 119 11.89 14.77 -14.17
CA ASP A 119 10.91 14.72 -15.26
C ASP A 119 11.45 13.98 -16.49
N TYR A 120 12.78 13.85 -16.60
CA TYR A 120 13.47 13.22 -17.71
C TYR A 120 14.44 12.13 -17.24
N GLU A 121 14.62 11.13 -18.10
CA GLU A 121 15.57 10.03 -17.98
C GLU A 121 16.51 10.04 -19.19
N THR A 122 17.80 9.86 -18.96
CA THR A 122 18.82 9.83 -20.02
C THR A 122 19.51 8.47 -20.05
N ILE A 123 19.44 7.77 -21.17
CA ILE A 123 20.09 6.48 -21.39
C ILE A 123 20.86 6.57 -22.71
N ASN A 124 22.15 6.21 -22.68
CA ASN A 124 23.04 6.21 -23.86
C ASN A 124 23.03 7.54 -24.64
N GLY A 125 22.96 8.68 -23.93
CA GLY A 125 22.97 10.02 -24.52
C GLY A 125 21.63 10.51 -25.07
N ILE A 126 20.57 9.69 -25.03
CA ILE A 126 19.21 10.08 -25.43
C ILE A 126 18.42 10.45 -24.17
N THR A 127 17.78 11.62 -24.16
CA THR A 127 16.94 12.10 -23.04
C THR A 127 15.47 12.05 -23.43
N LEU A 128 14.66 11.32 -22.65
CA LEU A 128 13.22 11.17 -22.83
C LEU A 128 12.47 11.47 -21.52
N PRO A 129 11.15 11.74 -21.56
CA PRO A 129 10.35 11.81 -20.35
C PRO A 129 10.51 10.55 -19.49
N SER A 130 10.56 10.74 -18.18
CA SER A 130 10.57 9.64 -17.21
C SER A 130 9.29 8.82 -17.33
N TYR A 131 9.41 7.49 -17.22
CA TYR A 131 8.26 6.60 -17.02
C TYR A 131 7.54 6.96 -15.70
N ARG A 132 6.24 7.30 -15.76
CA ARG A 132 5.43 7.75 -14.62
C ARG A 132 4.37 6.72 -14.22
N GLY A 133 4.55 5.47 -14.63
CA GLY A 133 3.56 4.41 -14.44
C GLY A 133 2.61 4.31 -15.64
N ASP A 134 2.09 3.11 -15.87
CA ASP A 134 1.21 2.76 -16.99
C ASP A 134 -0.05 3.63 -17.11
N LEU A 135 -0.46 4.33 -16.04
CA LEU A 135 -1.56 5.31 -16.09
C LEU A 135 -1.21 6.56 -16.92
N VAL A 136 0.07 6.86 -17.10
CA VAL A 136 0.58 8.07 -17.76
C VAL A 136 1.25 7.76 -19.09
N ASN A 137 2.24 6.87 -19.09
CA ASN A 137 3.05 6.50 -20.25
C ASN A 137 3.61 5.08 -20.04
N SER A 138 4.37 4.55 -21.01
CA SER A 138 4.84 3.17 -21.02
C SER A 138 6.33 3.06 -20.67
N PRO A 139 6.80 1.92 -20.15
CA PRO A 139 8.17 1.77 -19.64
C PRO A 139 9.25 1.77 -20.72
N GLU A 140 8.92 1.35 -21.95
CA GLU A 140 9.84 1.27 -23.07
C GLU A 140 10.55 2.62 -23.31
N PHE A 141 11.86 2.58 -23.53
CA PHE A 141 12.67 3.79 -23.69
C PHE A 141 12.64 4.29 -25.15
N THR A 142 11.45 4.67 -25.63
CA THR A 142 11.24 5.28 -26.95
C THR A 142 10.44 6.57 -26.82
N ALA A 143 10.60 7.50 -27.77
CA ALA A 143 9.89 8.78 -27.71
C ALA A 143 8.36 8.61 -27.69
N GLU A 144 7.83 7.66 -28.47
CA GLU A 144 6.41 7.34 -28.52
C GLU A 144 5.92 6.74 -27.19
N ALA A 145 6.63 5.76 -26.63
CA ALA A 145 6.23 5.10 -25.39
C ALA A 145 6.27 6.06 -24.18
N ARG A 146 7.19 7.03 -24.19
CA ARG A 146 7.36 7.98 -23.09
C ARG A 146 6.43 9.19 -23.16
N GLU A 147 5.71 9.40 -24.26
CA GLU A 147 4.73 10.48 -24.38
C GLU A 147 3.49 10.19 -23.51
N PRO A 148 3.07 11.13 -22.61
CA PRO A 148 1.86 10.96 -21.83
C PRO A 148 0.61 10.78 -22.70
N ASN A 149 -0.11 9.68 -22.51
CA ASN A 149 -1.27 9.31 -23.33
C ASN A 149 -2.56 9.25 -22.49
N PRO A 150 -3.52 10.18 -22.69
CA PRO A 150 -4.74 10.21 -21.89
C PRO A 150 -5.58 8.94 -21.99
N LYS A 151 -5.49 8.16 -23.07
CA LYS A 151 -6.27 6.92 -23.24
C LYS A 151 -5.87 5.85 -22.22
N LEU A 152 -4.66 5.91 -21.67
CA LEU A 152 -4.20 4.98 -20.66
C LEU A 152 -5.00 5.09 -19.35
N LEU A 153 -5.68 6.22 -19.10
CA LEU A 153 -6.60 6.36 -17.98
C LEU A 153 -7.80 5.40 -18.08
N LEU A 154 -8.33 5.19 -19.29
CA LEU A 154 -9.41 4.23 -19.54
C LEU A 154 -8.92 2.79 -19.40
N GLN A 155 -7.70 2.53 -19.88
CA GLN A 155 -7.08 1.21 -19.74
C GLN A 155 -6.83 0.87 -18.28
N ALA A 156 -6.30 1.82 -17.49
CA ALA A 156 -6.13 1.66 -16.05
C ALA A 156 -7.46 1.35 -15.35
N TYR A 157 -8.53 2.10 -15.65
CA TYR A 157 -9.86 1.79 -15.13
C TYR A 157 -10.31 0.35 -15.48
N ASN A 158 -10.14 -0.10 -16.73
CA ASN A 158 -10.53 -1.44 -17.14
C ASN A 158 -9.73 -2.52 -16.40
N CYS A 159 -8.40 -2.37 -16.31
CA CYS A 159 -7.54 -3.30 -15.57
C CYS A 159 -7.90 -3.31 -14.07
N SER A 160 -8.17 -2.15 -13.47
CA SER A 160 -8.66 -2.05 -12.09
C SER A 160 -9.98 -2.78 -11.88
N ALA A 161 -10.97 -2.57 -12.75
CA ALA A 161 -12.29 -3.19 -12.65
C ALA A 161 -12.21 -4.71 -12.78
N VAL A 162 -11.47 -5.22 -13.76
CA VAL A 162 -11.26 -6.67 -13.97
C VAL A 162 -10.53 -7.29 -12.79
N THR A 163 -9.47 -6.64 -12.30
CA THR A 163 -8.68 -7.11 -11.15
C THR A 163 -9.54 -7.19 -9.89
N LEU A 164 -10.30 -6.13 -9.59
CA LEU A 164 -11.15 -6.09 -8.40
C LEU A 164 -12.29 -7.11 -8.48
N ASN A 165 -12.92 -7.27 -9.65
CA ASN A 165 -13.94 -8.29 -9.87
C ASN A 165 -13.38 -9.70 -9.65
N TYR A 166 -12.18 -9.98 -10.18
CA TYR A 166 -11.53 -11.27 -10.01
C TYR A 166 -11.19 -11.54 -8.55
N ILE A 167 -10.63 -10.57 -7.82
CA ILE A 167 -10.35 -10.69 -6.37
C ILE A 167 -11.64 -10.99 -5.58
N ARG A 168 -12.72 -10.25 -5.83
CA ARG A 168 -14.01 -10.48 -5.16
C ARG A 168 -14.51 -11.91 -5.42
N SER A 169 -14.44 -12.38 -6.67
CA SER A 169 -14.81 -13.76 -7.02
C SER A 169 -13.94 -14.82 -6.35
N LEU A 170 -12.63 -14.58 -6.21
CA LEU A 170 -11.72 -15.50 -5.52
C LEU A 170 -12.04 -15.59 -4.02
N LEU A 171 -12.34 -14.46 -3.38
CA LEU A 171 -12.69 -14.42 -1.97
C LEU A 171 -14.04 -15.10 -1.70
N ASP A 172 -15.05 -14.85 -2.55
CA ASP A 172 -16.39 -15.46 -2.40
C ASP A 172 -16.39 -16.97 -2.67
N SER A 173 -15.47 -17.48 -3.50
CA SER A 173 -15.35 -18.91 -3.82
C SER A 173 -14.54 -19.73 -2.80
N GLY A 174 -14.15 -19.12 -1.68
CA GLY A 174 -13.41 -19.81 -0.61
C GLY A 174 -11.98 -20.15 -1.00
N PHE A 175 -11.27 -19.20 -1.64
CA PHE A 175 -9.90 -19.28 -2.13
C PHE A 175 -9.04 -20.37 -1.45
N ALA A 176 -8.96 -21.54 -2.10
CA ALA A 176 -8.55 -22.82 -1.49
C ALA A 176 -7.15 -22.82 -0.87
N SER A 177 -6.25 -21.92 -1.31
CA SER A 177 -4.87 -21.86 -0.82
C SER A 177 -4.74 -21.51 0.68
N LEU A 178 -5.80 -21.01 1.33
CA LEU A 178 -5.77 -20.68 2.75
C LEU A 178 -6.08 -21.85 3.68
N ASN A 179 -6.88 -22.81 3.22
CA ASN A 179 -7.32 -23.95 4.05
C ASN A 179 -6.24 -25.03 4.18
N HIS A 180 -5.15 -24.91 3.42
CA HIS A 180 -4.06 -25.88 3.41
C HIS A 180 -2.68 -25.22 3.67
N PRO A 181 -2.40 -24.73 4.90
CA PRO A 181 -1.08 -24.17 5.23
C PRO A 181 0.10 -25.11 4.97
N GLN A 182 -0.14 -26.43 5.03
CA GLN A 182 0.85 -27.46 4.71
C GLN A 182 1.34 -27.41 3.25
N GLN A 183 0.58 -26.79 2.35
CA GLN A 183 0.92 -26.67 0.93
C GLN A 183 1.62 -25.34 0.59
N TRP A 184 1.93 -24.51 1.60
CA TRP A 184 2.68 -23.27 1.38
C TRP A 184 4.13 -23.61 1.03
N ASP A 185 4.74 -22.84 0.12
CA ASP A 185 6.13 -23.03 -0.27
C ASP A 185 7.06 -22.53 0.84
N LEU A 186 7.42 -23.44 1.74
CA LEU A 186 8.29 -23.18 2.87
C LEU A 186 9.71 -23.71 2.63
N GLY A 187 10.11 -23.96 1.37
CA GLY A 187 11.45 -24.46 1.06
C GLY A 187 12.57 -23.57 1.62
N PHE A 188 12.34 -22.25 1.68
CA PHE A 188 13.29 -21.29 2.26
C PHE A 188 13.53 -21.47 3.76
N VAL A 189 12.57 -22.06 4.47
CA VAL A 189 12.63 -22.24 5.93
C VAL A 189 13.81 -23.14 6.30
N GLU A 190 14.18 -24.07 5.42
CA GLU A 190 15.36 -24.94 5.57
C GLU A 190 16.68 -24.16 5.63
N HIS A 191 16.74 -22.98 5.05
CA HIS A 191 17.91 -22.10 5.06
C HIS A 191 17.93 -21.14 6.26
N SER A 192 16.83 -21.05 7.02
CA SER A 192 16.73 -20.18 8.18
C SER A 192 17.32 -20.85 9.42
N LYS A 193 18.07 -20.07 10.22
CA LYS A 193 18.47 -20.46 11.58
C LYS A 193 17.27 -20.70 12.52
N GLN A 194 16.06 -20.33 12.09
CA GLN A 194 14.82 -20.37 12.89
C GLN A 194 13.80 -21.38 12.34
N LYS A 195 14.28 -22.34 11.54
CA LYS A 195 13.50 -23.41 10.90
C LYS A 195 12.44 -24.03 11.81
N GLU A 196 12.85 -24.52 12.98
CA GLU A 196 11.96 -25.26 13.90
C GLU A 196 10.78 -24.40 14.39
N GLU A 197 11.04 -23.13 14.68
CA GLU A 197 10.02 -22.19 15.14
C GLU A 197 9.03 -21.85 14.01
N TYR A 198 9.53 -21.71 12.79
CA TYR A 198 8.69 -21.47 11.61
C TYR A 198 7.78 -22.67 11.34
N GLN A 199 8.31 -23.89 11.38
CA GLN A 199 7.54 -25.12 11.21
C GLN A 199 6.48 -25.28 12.31
N THR A 200 6.83 -24.96 13.55
CA THR A 200 5.89 -24.98 14.69
C THR A 200 4.73 -24.01 14.49
N LEU A 201 5.03 -22.80 14.02
CA LEU A 201 4.02 -21.77 13.77
C LEU A 201 3.05 -22.20 12.67
N VAL A 202 3.56 -22.69 11.54
CA VAL A 202 2.72 -23.14 10.42
C VAL A 202 1.86 -24.33 10.83
N LYS A 203 2.43 -25.30 11.57
CA LYS A 203 1.66 -26.41 12.14
C LYS A 203 0.54 -25.91 13.05
N SER A 204 0.82 -24.97 13.95
CA SER A 204 -0.19 -24.42 14.84
C SER A 204 -1.32 -23.68 14.11
N ILE A 205 -1.05 -23.06 12.97
CA ILE A 205 -2.08 -22.46 12.10
C ILE A 205 -2.91 -23.55 11.44
N ALA A 206 -2.27 -24.61 10.91
CA ALA A 206 -2.97 -25.75 10.32
C ALA A 206 -3.91 -26.43 11.32
N ASP A 207 -3.42 -26.75 12.52
CA ASP A 207 -4.20 -27.38 13.59
C ASP A 207 -5.41 -26.52 13.99
N ALA A 208 -5.25 -25.18 14.00
CA ALA A 208 -6.34 -24.26 14.32
C ALA A 208 -7.41 -24.19 13.23
N LEU A 209 -7.02 -24.26 11.95
CA LEU A 209 -7.96 -24.30 10.83
C LEU A 209 -8.71 -25.65 10.80
N GLU A 210 -8.01 -26.77 11.01
CA GLU A 210 -8.63 -28.09 11.10
C GLU A 210 -9.64 -28.17 12.26
N PHE A 211 -9.32 -27.56 13.41
CA PHE A 211 -10.25 -27.44 14.52
C PHE A 211 -11.52 -26.65 14.16
N LEU A 212 -11.39 -25.53 13.44
CA LEU A 212 -12.54 -24.73 13.00
C LEU A 212 -13.40 -25.49 11.99
N ASP A 213 -12.78 -26.23 11.08
CA ASP A 213 -13.49 -27.08 10.11
C ASP A 213 -14.25 -28.22 10.82
N THR A 214 -13.66 -28.83 11.85
CA THR A 214 -14.25 -29.95 12.60
C THR A 214 -15.49 -29.55 13.42
N ILE A 215 -15.67 -28.27 13.76
CA ILE A 215 -16.82 -27.80 14.56
C ILE A 215 -18.14 -27.79 13.74
N ASP A 216 -18.10 -27.99 12.41
CA ASP A 216 -19.20 -28.34 11.48
C ASP A 216 -20.59 -27.66 11.68
N GLY A 217 -20.61 -26.51 12.36
CA GLY A 217 -21.80 -25.71 12.65
C GLY A 217 -21.54 -24.19 12.59
N ILE A 218 -20.31 -23.79 12.25
CA ILE A 218 -19.88 -22.39 12.10
C ILE A 218 -19.73 -22.01 10.61
N GLN A 219 -19.97 -22.95 9.68
CA GLN A 219 -20.01 -22.67 8.24
C GLN A 219 -21.17 -21.76 7.80
N SER A 220 -22.15 -21.49 8.67
CA SER A 220 -23.28 -20.60 8.38
C SER A 220 -23.19 -19.29 9.18
N SER A 221 -22.45 -18.31 8.65
CA SER A 221 -23.01 -16.98 8.33
C SER A 221 -22.00 -15.82 8.26
N ASN A 222 -20.80 -15.90 8.87
CA ASN A 222 -19.89 -14.72 8.90
C ASN A 222 -18.37 -14.99 8.89
N LEU A 223 -17.92 -16.24 9.07
CA LEU A 223 -16.47 -16.55 9.10
C LEU A 223 -15.85 -16.74 7.71
N SER A 224 -16.65 -16.90 6.66
CA SER A 224 -16.19 -17.11 5.29
C SER A 224 -15.92 -15.81 4.51
N LYS A 225 -16.37 -14.64 5.00
CA LYS A 225 -16.20 -13.38 4.26
C LYS A 225 -14.92 -12.68 4.70
N VAL A 226 -13.84 -12.93 3.97
CA VAL A 226 -12.58 -12.20 4.15
C VAL A 226 -12.71 -10.83 3.51
N ASP A 227 -12.86 -9.79 4.33
CA ASP A 227 -12.80 -8.41 3.83
C ASP A 227 -11.41 -8.09 3.28
N PHE A 228 -11.38 -7.57 2.05
CA PHE A 228 -10.18 -7.14 1.35
C PHE A 228 -10.43 -5.79 0.69
N TYR A 229 -9.60 -4.81 1.05
CA TYR A 229 -9.71 -3.45 0.53
C TYR A 229 -8.61 -3.16 -0.49
N THR A 230 -8.81 -2.14 -1.31
CA THR A 230 -7.84 -1.65 -2.29
C THR A 230 -7.32 -0.27 -1.90
N SER A 231 -6.11 0.03 -2.34
CA SER A 231 -5.42 1.29 -2.07
C SER A 231 -4.46 1.64 -3.20
N HIS A 232 -4.28 2.93 -3.44
CA HIS A 232 -3.24 3.46 -4.31
C HIS A 232 -2.88 4.90 -3.95
N GLU A 233 -1.72 5.36 -4.42
CA GLU A 233 -1.34 6.78 -4.33
C GLU A 233 -2.26 7.60 -5.22
N ALA A 234 -3.01 8.55 -4.66
CA ALA A 234 -3.92 9.44 -5.39
C ALA A 234 -3.14 10.50 -6.19
N LEU A 235 -2.23 10.07 -7.05
CA LEU A 235 -1.24 10.91 -7.72
C LEU A 235 -1.83 11.66 -8.92
N HIS A 236 -2.61 10.96 -9.75
CA HIS A 236 -3.13 11.50 -10.99
C HIS A 236 -4.53 12.09 -10.79
N LEU A 237 -4.62 13.36 -10.40
CA LEU A 237 -5.87 13.96 -9.91
C LEU A 237 -7.00 14.04 -10.95
N HIS A 238 -6.69 14.07 -12.25
CA HIS A 238 -7.70 13.95 -13.30
C HIS A 238 -8.39 12.57 -13.31
N TYR A 239 -7.68 11.51 -12.91
CA TYR A 239 -8.25 10.16 -12.79
C TYR A 239 -9.10 10.07 -11.52
N GLU A 240 -8.56 10.57 -10.39
CA GLU A 240 -9.25 10.56 -9.11
C GLU A 240 -10.55 11.39 -9.14
N GLN A 241 -10.51 12.60 -9.73
CA GLN A 241 -11.72 13.42 -9.86
C GLN A 241 -12.77 12.73 -10.73
N ALA A 242 -12.34 12.03 -11.79
CA ALA A 242 -13.24 11.36 -12.71
C ALA A 242 -13.94 10.16 -12.07
N LEU A 243 -13.41 9.62 -10.96
CA LEU A 243 -14.01 8.51 -10.21
C LEU A 243 -14.59 8.96 -8.86
N THR A 244 -14.63 10.27 -8.61
CA THR A 244 -15.25 10.85 -7.42
C THR A 244 -16.75 11.07 -7.66
N ARG A 245 -17.59 10.63 -6.72
CA ARG A 245 -19.05 10.69 -6.81
C ARG A 245 -19.66 11.30 -5.56
N LYS A 246 -20.73 12.06 -5.76
CA LYS A 246 -21.61 12.48 -4.67
C LYS A 246 -22.65 11.39 -4.47
N MET A 247 -22.79 10.89 -3.25
CA MET A 247 -23.72 9.81 -2.93
C MET A 247 -25.02 10.37 -2.36
N ASP A 248 -26.00 9.49 -2.13
CA ASP A 248 -27.33 9.86 -1.61
C ASP A 248 -27.29 10.54 -0.24
N ASP A 249 -26.23 10.30 0.55
CA ASP A 249 -25.97 10.99 1.82
C ASP A 249 -25.45 12.43 1.65
N GLY A 250 -25.31 12.89 0.40
CA GLY A 250 -24.86 14.22 0.06
C GLY A 250 -23.34 14.43 0.17
N LEU A 251 -22.58 13.40 0.54
CA LEU A 251 -21.13 13.46 0.71
C LEU A 251 -20.40 12.96 -0.54
N TRP A 252 -19.12 13.33 -0.66
CA TRP A 252 -18.29 12.98 -1.80
C TRP A 252 -17.32 11.85 -1.44
N TYR A 253 -17.21 10.86 -2.32
CA TYR A 253 -16.31 9.73 -2.15
C TYR A 253 -15.47 9.59 -3.41
N ASN A 254 -14.16 9.41 -3.24
CA ASN A 254 -13.33 8.93 -4.33
C ASN A 254 -13.55 7.43 -4.45
N LEU A 255 -14.32 7.01 -5.45
CA LEU A 255 -14.70 5.61 -5.65
C LEU A 255 -13.73 4.88 -6.60
N SER A 256 -12.54 5.44 -6.84
CA SER A 256 -11.44 4.73 -7.49
C SER A 256 -10.85 3.64 -6.59
N THR A 257 -10.90 3.82 -5.27
CA THR A 257 -10.27 2.93 -4.30
C THR A 257 -10.81 3.15 -2.90
N HIS A 258 -10.58 2.20 -1.99
CA HIS A 258 -11.04 2.34 -0.62
C HIS A 258 -10.16 3.31 0.18
N LEU A 259 -8.83 3.20 0.04
CA LEU A 259 -7.83 3.99 0.75
C LEU A 259 -6.86 4.67 -0.22
N PRO A 260 -7.13 5.91 -0.67
CA PRO A 260 -6.15 6.72 -1.36
C PRO A 260 -5.06 7.23 -0.39
N TRP A 261 -3.83 7.43 -0.86
CA TRP A 261 -2.80 8.12 -0.07
C TRP A 261 -2.07 9.23 -0.81
N ILE A 262 -1.45 10.13 -0.04
CA ILE A 262 -0.56 11.19 -0.51
C ILE A 262 0.90 10.78 -0.28
N GLY A 263 1.72 10.81 -1.35
CA GLY A 263 3.16 10.57 -1.27
C GLY A 263 3.93 11.79 -0.76
N MET A 264 5.17 11.57 -0.28
CA MET A 264 5.98 12.67 0.26
C MET A 264 6.30 13.79 -0.75
N ARG A 265 6.28 13.49 -2.06
CA ARG A 265 6.53 14.49 -3.11
C ARG A 265 5.34 15.39 -3.40
N THR A 266 4.17 15.05 -2.85
CA THR A 266 2.88 15.70 -3.08
C THR A 266 2.17 16.07 -1.77
N ALA A 267 2.86 16.00 -0.63
CA ALA A 267 2.30 16.25 0.70
C ALA A 267 2.49 17.68 1.22
N GLN A 268 2.76 18.65 0.36
CA GLN A 268 2.85 20.07 0.72
C GLN A 268 1.50 20.58 1.23
N ILE A 269 1.52 21.53 2.17
CA ILE A 269 0.31 22.05 2.85
C ILE A 269 -0.70 22.67 1.89
N ASP A 270 -0.22 23.25 0.79
CA ASP A 270 -0.98 23.89 -0.28
C ASP A 270 -0.99 23.06 -1.58
N SER A 271 -0.70 21.76 -1.48
CA SER A 271 -0.76 20.86 -2.63
C SER A 271 -2.20 20.63 -3.10
N ALA A 272 -2.33 20.44 -4.42
CA ALA A 272 -3.56 19.98 -5.04
C ALA A 272 -4.03 18.63 -4.47
N HIS A 273 -3.10 17.75 -4.13
CA HIS A 273 -3.38 16.42 -3.55
C HIS A 273 -4.04 16.51 -2.18
N LEU A 274 -3.50 17.36 -1.29
CA LEU A 274 -4.09 17.57 0.03
C LEU A 274 -5.45 18.27 -0.07
N GLU A 275 -5.62 19.23 -0.98
CA GLU A 275 -6.93 19.84 -1.22
C GLU A 275 -7.96 18.83 -1.74
N PHE A 276 -7.57 18.00 -2.71
CA PHE A 276 -8.46 17.00 -3.28
C PHE A 276 -8.94 16.02 -2.19
N LEU A 277 -7.99 15.40 -1.47
CA LEU A 277 -8.32 14.39 -0.47
C LEU A 277 -8.97 14.97 0.81
N ARG A 278 -8.80 16.26 1.11
CA ARG A 278 -9.47 16.92 2.24
C ARG A 278 -10.99 16.79 2.19
N GLY A 279 -11.61 16.80 1.00
CA GLY A 279 -13.06 16.87 0.87
C GLY A 279 -13.76 15.60 0.39
N VAL A 280 -13.02 14.51 0.15
CA VAL A 280 -13.63 13.18 -0.01
C VAL A 280 -13.78 12.51 1.36
N GLU A 281 -14.69 11.57 1.51
CA GLU A 281 -14.99 10.87 2.77
C GLU A 281 -14.14 9.62 3.02
N ASN A 282 -13.31 9.21 2.06
CA ASN A 282 -12.41 8.06 2.23
C ASN A 282 -11.52 8.23 3.47
N PRO A 283 -11.13 7.15 4.17
CA PRO A 283 -9.90 7.25 4.97
C PRO A 283 -8.75 7.62 4.03
N ILE A 284 -7.82 8.45 4.50
CA ILE A 284 -6.71 8.95 3.70
C ILE A 284 -5.38 8.56 4.33
N GLY A 285 -4.50 8.04 3.50
CA GLY A 285 -3.13 7.76 3.86
C GLY A 285 -2.22 8.97 3.64
N ILE A 286 -1.25 9.22 4.51
CA ILE A 286 -0.25 10.27 4.32
C ILE A 286 1.13 9.68 4.63
N LYS A 287 2.02 9.71 3.64
CA LYS A 287 3.42 9.30 3.84
C LYS A 287 4.13 10.34 4.69
N ILE A 288 4.97 9.89 5.62
CA ILE A 288 5.77 10.70 6.53
C ILE A 288 7.24 10.26 6.38
N GLY A 289 8.03 11.10 5.73
CA GLY A 289 9.44 10.83 5.43
C GLY A 289 10.42 11.56 6.36
N PRO A 290 11.73 11.35 6.19
CA PRO A 290 12.75 11.88 7.10
C PRO A 290 12.81 13.40 7.21
N GLY A 291 12.29 14.13 6.21
CA GLY A 291 12.22 15.59 6.20
C GLY A 291 10.96 16.18 6.85
N ALA A 292 10.04 15.35 7.34
CA ALA A 292 8.83 15.84 8.02
C ALA A 292 9.18 16.48 9.36
N THR A 293 8.64 17.67 9.64
CA THR A 293 8.77 18.33 10.94
C THR A 293 7.49 18.19 11.77
N PRO A 294 7.56 18.28 13.11
CA PRO A 294 6.40 18.38 13.98
C PRO A 294 5.39 19.44 13.53
N GLU A 295 5.86 20.64 13.19
CA GLU A 295 5.02 21.79 12.82
C GLU A 295 4.26 21.51 11.52
N TRP A 296 4.96 20.99 10.51
CA TRP A 296 4.33 20.58 9.25
C TRP A 296 3.28 19.51 9.49
N LEU A 297 3.58 18.51 10.33
CA LEU A 297 2.63 17.45 10.64
C LEU A 297 1.38 18.01 11.34
N GLU A 298 1.56 18.89 12.33
CA GLU A 298 0.43 19.57 13.00
C GLU A 298 -0.47 20.30 11.98
N GLU A 299 0.11 21.03 11.02
CA GLU A 299 -0.65 21.74 9.98
C GLU A 299 -1.38 20.78 9.02
N VAL A 300 -0.71 19.72 8.56
CA VAL A 300 -1.33 18.68 7.71
C VAL A 300 -2.53 18.08 8.42
N LEU A 301 -2.40 17.67 9.69
CA LEU A 301 -3.47 17.02 10.43
C LEU A 301 -4.69 17.94 10.59
N ASN A 302 -4.47 19.21 10.93
CA ASN A 302 -5.55 20.19 11.06
C ASN A 302 -6.31 20.40 9.74
N ARG A 303 -5.61 20.36 8.59
CA ARG A 303 -6.24 20.50 7.27
C ARG A 303 -6.95 19.23 6.82
N ALA A 304 -6.37 18.06 7.12
CA ALA A 304 -6.80 16.76 6.61
C ALA A 304 -7.94 16.12 7.42
N ASN A 305 -8.03 16.41 8.72
CA ASN A 305 -9.06 15.89 9.62
C ASN A 305 -9.55 16.96 10.63
N PRO A 306 -10.13 18.08 10.15
CA PRO A 306 -10.57 19.15 11.05
C PRO A 306 -11.71 18.73 11.99
N GLN A 307 -12.50 17.71 11.63
CA GLN A 307 -13.58 17.16 12.43
C GLN A 307 -13.11 16.14 13.49
N ARG A 308 -11.81 15.80 13.51
CA ARG A 308 -11.21 14.84 14.44
C ARG A 308 -11.90 13.47 14.39
N GLU A 309 -12.26 13.03 13.20
CA GLU A 309 -12.90 11.73 12.98
C GLU A 309 -11.87 10.61 13.15
N GLU A 310 -12.14 9.62 13.99
CA GLU A 310 -11.28 8.45 14.12
C GLU A 310 -11.26 7.61 12.83
N GLY A 311 -10.11 7.04 12.50
CA GLY A 311 -9.96 6.24 11.29
C GLY A 311 -9.86 7.04 9.99
N ARG A 312 -10.02 8.37 10.04
CA ARG A 312 -9.85 9.26 8.90
C ARG A 312 -8.41 9.28 8.38
N LEU A 313 -7.42 9.31 9.27
CA LEU A 313 -6.01 9.48 8.91
C LEU A 313 -5.19 8.24 9.23
N LEU A 314 -4.47 7.74 8.23
CA LEU A 314 -3.46 6.69 8.36
C LEU A 314 -2.08 7.27 8.00
N LEU A 315 -1.17 7.35 8.97
CA LEU A 315 0.17 7.92 8.77
C LEU A 315 1.18 6.81 8.48
N PHE A 316 1.81 6.86 7.31
CA PHE A 316 2.84 5.89 6.89
C PHE A 316 4.24 6.44 7.17
N THR A 317 4.83 6.05 8.29
CA THR A 317 6.20 6.43 8.64
C THR A 317 7.20 5.62 7.82
N ARG A 318 8.10 6.31 7.10
CA ARG A 318 9.13 5.71 6.26
C ARG A 318 10.47 6.40 6.46
N LEU A 319 10.97 6.29 7.69
CA LEU A 319 12.03 7.13 8.22
C LEU A 319 13.42 6.55 7.94
N GLY A 320 13.50 5.27 7.62
CA GLY A 320 14.77 4.57 7.44
C GLY A 320 15.34 4.11 8.78
N VAL A 321 15.92 2.91 8.78
CA VAL A 321 16.47 2.27 9.98
C VAL A 321 17.52 3.12 10.70
N LYS A 322 18.26 3.96 9.97
CA LYS A 322 19.32 4.82 10.53
C LYS A 322 18.79 6.06 11.25
N HIS A 323 17.52 6.40 11.07
CA HIS A 323 16.98 7.70 11.50
C HIS A 323 15.73 7.59 12.37
N ILE A 324 15.01 6.48 12.32
CA ILE A 324 13.72 6.32 12.99
C ILE A 324 13.76 6.61 14.50
N GLU A 325 14.79 6.14 15.22
CA GLU A 325 14.97 6.41 16.66
C GLU A 325 14.98 7.90 17.01
N LYS A 326 15.56 8.72 16.13
CA LYS A 326 15.63 10.17 16.33
C LYS A 326 14.38 10.89 15.83
N LEU A 327 13.81 10.43 14.71
CA LEU A 327 12.79 11.17 13.96
C LEU A 327 11.36 10.83 14.37
N LEU A 328 11.07 9.59 14.77
CA LEU A 328 9.70 9.18 15.11
C LEU A 328 9.18 9.80 16.42
N PRO A 329 9.97 9.87 17.52
CA PRO A 329 9.47 10.41 18.78
C PRO A 329 8.86 11.83 18.70
N PRO A 330 9.55 12.84 18.14
CA PRO A 330 8.98 14.19 18.08
C PRO A 330 7.71 14.26 17.23
N LEU A 331 7.55 13.39 16.23
CA LEU A 331 6.32 13.30 15.43
C LEU A 331 5.16 12.72 16.24
N ILE A 332 5.39 11.70 17.06
CA ILE A 332 4.37 11.13 17.96
C ILE A 332 3.89 12.18 18.96
N ASP A 333 4.81 12.96 19.55
CA ASP A 333 4.46 14.02 20.50
C ASP A 333 3.65 15.14 19.84
N ALA A 334 4.02 15.54 18.61
CA ALA A 334 3.27 16.51 17.82
C ALA A 334 1.81 16.06 17.61
N VAL A 335 1.62 14.81 17.18
CA VAL A 335 0.27 14.24 17.00
C VAL A 335 -0.52 14.26 18.31
N LYS A 336 0.06 13.81 19.43
CA LYS A 336 -0.61 13.83 20.73
C LYS A 336 -1.02 15.23 21.15
N LYS A 337 -0.16 16.23 20.92
CA LYS A 337 -0.44 17.64 21.22
C LYS A 337 -1.64 18.16 20.42
N THR A 338 -1.80 17.76 19.16
CA THR A 338 -2.98 18.16 18.36
C THR A 338 -4.29 17.56 18.88
N LYS A 339 -4.26 16.40 19.55
CA LYS A 339 -5.42 15.56 19.87
C LYS A 339 -6.27 15.18 18.65
N ILE A 340 -5.69 15.20 17.46
CA ILE A 340 -6.34 14.70 16.24
C ILE A 340 -6.08 13.18 16.20
N PRO A 341 -7.12 12.34 16.10
CA PRO A 341 -6.92 10.91 16.04
C PRO A 341 -6.27 10.51 14.71
N VAL A 342 -5.24 9.66 14.81
CA VAL A 342 -4.55 9.06 13.68
C VAL A 342 -4.27 7.60 13.97
N THR A 343 -4.17 6.81 12.92
CA THR A 343 -3.62 5.45 12.98
C THR A 343 -2.21 5.47 12.42
N TRP A 344 -1.25 4.90 13.13
CA TRP A 344 0.14 4.80 12.66
C TRP A 344 0.36 3.49 11.91
N SER A 345 1.08 3.58 10.80
CA SER A 345 1.56 2.43 10.03
C SER A 345 3.02 2.64 9.67
N CYS A 346 3.81 1.57 9.70
CA CYS A 346 5.21 1.62 9.30
C CYS A 346 5.37 1.16 7.85
N ASP A 347 5.98 2.01 7.02
CA ASP A 347 6.50 1.70 5.70
C ASP A 347 8.03 1.57 5.79
N PRO A 348 8.53 0.36 6.12
CA PRO A 348 9.97 0.11 6.30
C PRO A 348 10.73 -0.04 4.98
N MET A 349 10.05 0.10 3.84
CA MET A 349 10.61 -0.25 2.54
C MET A 349 11.32 0.97 1.96
N HIS A 350 10.55 2.04 1.78
CA HIS A 350 11.02 3.17 1.01
C HIS A 350 12.13 3.95 1.73
N GLY A 351 12.19 3.94 3.06
CA GLY A 351 13.27 4.59 3.83
C GLY A 351 14.62 3.87 3.73
N ASN A 352 14.64 2.63 3.24
CA ASN A 352 15.80 1.73 3.25
C ASN A 352 16.25 1.30 1.83
N THR A 353 15.87 2.06 0.80
CA THR A 353 16.38 1.81 -0.57
C THR A 353 17.85 2.20 -0.67
N GLU A 354 18.64 1.30 -1.23
CA GLU A 354 20.05 1.49 -1.57
C GLU A 354 20.32 1.14 -3.04
N THR A 355 21.54 1.39 -3.51
CA THR A 355 21.94 1.12 -4.90
C THR A 355 23.24 0.32 -4.88
N THR A 356 23.27 -0.79 -5.62
CA THR A 356 24.46 -1.65 -5.73
C THR A 356 25.57 -0.95 -6.52
N SER A 357 26.77 -1.55 -6.53
CA SER A 357 27.89 -1.09 -7.36
C SER A 357 27.53 -0.99 -8.85
N ASP A 358 26.61 -1.85 -9.30
CA ASP A 358 26.18 -1.95 -10.70
C ASP A 358 24.98 -1.04 -11.02
N GLY A 359 24.59 -0.17 -10.08
CA GLY A 359 23.50 0.79 -10.27
C GLY A 359 22.09 0.22 -10.08
N ILE A 360 21.95 -1.04 -9.64
CA ILE A 360 20.65 -1.67 -9.40
C ILE A 360 20.13 -1.22 -8.03
N LYS A 361 18.89 -0.73 -7.98
CA LYS A 361 18.24 -0.42 -6.70
C LYS A 361 17.90 -1.71 -5.96
N THR A 362 18.17 -1.75 -4.67
CA THR A 362 17.76 -2.86 -3.82
C THR A 362 17.38 -2.35 -2.42
N ARG A 363 16.92 -3.26 -1.56
CA ARG A 363 16.69 -3.03 -0.14
C ARG A 363 17.20 -4.25 0.61
N HIS A 364 17.88 -4.03 1.73
CA HIS A 364 18.33 -5.11 2.58
C HIS A 364 17.21 -5.56 3.54
N PHE A 365 16.87 -6.84 3.53
CA PHE A 365 15.81 -7.43 4.36
C PHE A 365 15.96 -7.06 5.85
N ASP A 366 17.17 -7.18 6.40
CA ASP A 366 17.41 -6.87 7.82
C ASP A 366 17.16 -5.40 8.17
N ASN A 367 17.43 -4.46 7.26
CA ASN A 367 17.15 -3.04 7.49
C ASN A 367 15.64 -2.80 7.55
N ILE A 368 14.88 -3.44 6.65
CA ILE A 368 13.42 -3.40 6.64
C ILE A 368 12.86 -3.94 7.97
N LEU A 369 13.36 -5.11 8.40
CA LEU A 369 12.92 -5.72 9.66
C LEU A 369 13.29 -4.87 10.88
N LEU A 370 14.48 -4.29 10.90
CA LEU A 370 14.98 -3.51 12.01
C LEU A 370 14.23 -2.17 12.16
N GLU A 371 13.89 -1.48 11.07
CA GLU A 371 13.01 -0.30 11.15
C GLU A 371 11.65 -0.66 11.74
N LEU A 372 11.06 -1.79 11.36
CA LEU A 372 9.80 -2.29 11.92
C LEU A 372 9.88 -2.50 13.44
N LYS A 373 10.96 -3.15 13.89
CA LYS A 373 11.20 -3.41 15.33
C LYS A 373 11.35 -2.11 16.09
N GLN A 374 12.17 -1.18 15.60
CA GLN A 374 12.36 0.13 16.22
C GLN A 374 11.05 0.93 16.25
N ALA A 375 10.27 0.95 15.17
CA ALA A 375 8.97 1.62 15.14
C ALA A 375 8.05 1.11 16.26
N TRP A 376 7.96 -0.21 16.42
CA TRP A 376 7.16 -0.84 17.45
C TRP A 376 7.64 -0.49 18.87
N GLU A 377 8.95 -0.58 19.12
CA GLU A 377 9.55 -0.26 20.43
C GLU A 377 9.33 1.21 20.81
N ILE A 378 9.50 2.13 19.86
CA ILE A 378 9.28 3.56 20.04
C ILE A 378 7.81 3.84 20.34
N HIS A 379 6.88 3.27 19.56
CA HIS A 379 5.45 3.47 19.81
C HIS A 379 5.07 3.00 21.22
N ARG A 380 5.53 1.81 21.63
CA ARG A 380 5.30 1.25 22.96
C ARG A 380 5.88 2.12 24.07
N SER A 381 7.15 2.53 23.97
CA SER A 381 7.83 3.33 25.00
C SER A 381 7.17 4.70 25.17
N MET A 382 6.60 5.24 24.10
CA MET A 382 5.86 6.50 24.13
C MET A 382 4.39 6.32 24.49
N GLY A 383 3.85 5.12 24.70
CA GLY A 383 2.41 4.95 24.98
C GLY A 383 1.52 5.34 23.79
N SER A 384 1.95 4.99 22.58
CA SER A 384 1.18 5.10 21.34
C SER A 384 1.11 3.72 20.65
N TYR A 385 0.27 3.56 19.63
CA TYR A 385 0.07 2.27 18.97
C TYR A 385 0.57 2.30 17.52
N LEU A 386 1.43 1.34 17.19
CA LEU A 386 1.67 0.95 15.80
C LEU A 386 0.48 0.09 15.34
N GLY A 387 -0.40 0.68 14.54
CA GLY A 387 -1.64 0.07 14.09
C GLY A 387 -1.54 -0.71 12.77
N GLY A 388 -0.39 -0.68 12.09
CA GLY A 388 -0.22 -1.43 10.85
C GLY A 388 1.17 -1.36 10.21
N VAL A 389 1.25 -1.99 9.04
CA VAL A 389 2.44 -2.04 8.18
C VAL A 389 2.06 -1.83 6.71
N HIS A 390 2.98 -1.23 5.94
CA HIS A 390 2.83 -0.95 4.52
C HIS A 390 4.04 -1.47 3.74
N PHE A 391 3.87 -2.60 3.06
CA PHE A 391 4.92 -3.25 2.28
C PHE A 391 4.76 -3.06 0.78
N GLU A 392 5.88 -3.14 0.06
CA GLU A 392 5.92 -3.45 -1.36
C GLU A 392 6.37 -4.90 -1.51
N LEU A 393 5.50 -5.75 -2.03
CA LEU A 393 5.69 -7.20 -2.09
C LEU A 393 5.03 -7.80 -3.32
N THR A 394 5.49 -8.98 -3.73
CA THR A 394 4.85 -9.82 -4.74
C THR A 394 4.77 -11.27 -4.24
N GLY A 395 3.82 -12.04 -4.77
CA GLY A 395 3.74 -13.47 -4.56
C GLY A 395 4.68 -14.28 -5.46
N ASP A 396 5.45 -13.61 -6.32
CA ASP A 396 6.39 -14.24 -7.25
C ASP A 396 7.79 -14.39 -6.63
N ASN A 397 8.57 -15.33 -7.17
CA ASN A 397 9.96 -15.59 -6.78
C ASN A 397 10.93 -14.64 -7.51
N VAL A 398 10.84 -13.36 -7.19
CA VAL A 398 11.74 -12.32 -7.72
C VAL A 398 13.02 -12.17 -6.88
N THR A 399 14.06 -11.61 -7.48
CA THR A 399 15.33 -11.26 -6.83
C THR A 399 15.49 -9.74 -6.83
N GLU A 400 14.76 -9.06 -5.95
CA GLU A 400 14.69 -7.59 -5.91
C GLU A 400 15.26 -7.00 -4.61
N CYS A 401 14.95 -7.60 -3.46
CA CYS A 401 15.56 -7.28 -2.17
C CYS A 401 16.65 -8.31 -1.80
N ILE A 402 17.76 -7.85 -1.24
CA ILE A 402 18.86 -8.71 -0.75
C ILE A 402 18.63 -9.16 0.70
N GLY A 403 19.30 -10.24 1.10
CA GLY A 403 19.18 -10.85 2.42
C GLY A 403 18.00 -11.84 2.53
N GLY A 404 17.39 -11.91 3.72
CA GLY A 404 16.40 -12.92 4.07
C GLY A 404 17.03 -14.29 4.35
N ALA A 405 16.21 -15.30 4.64
CA ALA A 405 16.65 -16.64 5.02
C ALA A 405 17.59 -17.30 4.01
N ARG A 406 17.36 -17.08 2.71
CA ARG A 406 18.24 -17.59 1.63
C ARG A 406 19.52 -16.77 1.44
N GLY A 407 19.61 -15.59 2.03
CA GLY A 407 20.78 -14.73 1.92
C GLY A 407 21.04 -14.23 0.51
N LEU A 408 20.00 -13.77 -0.20
CA LEU A 408 20.16 -13.23 -1.57
C LEU A 408 21.23 -12.12 -1.59
N ALA A 409 22.22 -12.27 -2.47
CA ALA A 409 23.30 -11.32 -2.65
C ALA A 409 22.99 -10.33 -3.78
N ALA A 410 23.83 -9.30 -3.91
CA ALA A 410 23.66 -8.28 -4.95
C ALA A 410 23.75 -8.87 -6.38
N ASP A 411 24.54 -9.93 -6.59
CA ASP A 411 24.65 -10.57 -7.89
C ASP A 411 23.38 -11.35 -8.28
N ASP A 412 22.66 -11.90 -7.29
CA ASP A 412 21.42 -12.65 -7.54
C ASP A 412 20.33 -11.77 -8.14
N LEU A 413 20.40 -10.45 -7.93
CA LEU A 413 19.44 -9.48 -8.46
C LEU A 413 19.29 -9.60 -9.97
N LYS A 414 20.32 -10.00 -10.71
CA LYS A 414 20.29 -10.11 -12.19
C LYS A 414 19.44 -11.28 -12.69
N THR A 415 18.95 -12.14 -11.81
CA THR A 415 18.24 -13.38 -12.16
C THR A 415 16.76 -13.13 -12.49
N ALA A 416 16.07 -12.37 -11.64
CA ALA A 416 14.62 -12.18 -11.71
C ALA A 416 14.20 -10.81 -11.12
N TYR A 417 14.83 -9.72 -11.59
CA TYR A 417 14.44 -8.35 -11.23
C TYR A 417 13.37 -7.84 -12.20
N HIS A 418 12.10 -7.90 -11.78
CA HIS A 418 10.97 -7.58 -12.66
C HIS A 418 10.38 -6.18 -12.40
N SER A 419 10.55 -5.64 -11.20
CA SER A 419 10.03 -4.32 -10.86
C SER A 419 10.64 -3.23 -11.73
N LEU A 420 9.78 -2.40 -12.31
CA LEU A 420 10.17 -1.24 -13.13
C LEU A 420 10.53 -0.01 -12.28
N VAL A 421 10.33 -0.08 -10.96
CA VAL A 421 10.45 1.07 -10.06
C VAL A 421 11.30 0.70 -8.86
N ASP A 422 10.67 0.33 -7.73
CA ASP A 422 11.38 -0.01 -6.51
C ASP A 422 11.32 -1.52 -6.23
N PRO A 423 12.36 -2.09 -5.60
CA PRO A 423 12.46 -3.53 -5.31
C PRO A 423 11.42 -3.99 -4.28
N ARG A 424 10.76 -5.11 -4.55
CA ARG A 424 9.72 -5.70 -3.70
C ARG A 424 10.29 -6.84 -2.85
N LEU A 425 9.64 -7.12 -1.72
CA LEU A 425 9.82 -8.41 -1.06
C LEU A 425 9.24 -9.50 -1.95
N ASN A 426 9.98 -10.58 -2.17
CA ASN A 426 9.45 -11.75 -2.85
C ASN A 426 8.54 -12.58 -1.92
N TYR A 427 8.01 -13.70 -2.44
CA TYR A 427 7.15 -14.60 -1.67
C TYR A 427 7.76 -15.00 -0.32
N GLU A 428 8.98 -15.52 -0.34
CA GLU A 428 9.67 -16.09 0.83
C GLU A 428 9.99 -15.02 1.87
N GLN A 429 10.54 -13.88 1.44
CA GLN A 429 10.84 -12.74 2.30
C GLN A 429 9.57 -12.16 2.93
N SER A 430 8.45 -12.17 2.21
CA SER A 430 7.17 -11.69 2.72
C SER A 430 6.62 -12.59 3.84
N ILE A 431 6.66 -13.91 3.65
CA ILE A 431 6.30 -14.87 4.71
C ILE A 431 7.25 -14.72 5.89
N GLU A 432 8.57 -14.65 5.65
CA GLU A 432 9.56 -14.47 6.71
C GLU A 432 9.28 -13.20 7.54
N MET A 433 9.01 -12.07 6.88
CA MET A 433 8.68 -10.81 7.54
C MET A 433 7.43 -10.94 8.43
N ALA A 434 6.37 -11.60 7.96
CA ALA A 434 5.16 -11.83 8.76
C ALA A 434 5.44 -12.68 10.00
N ILE A 435 6.28 -13.70 9.88
CA ILE A 435 6.69 -14.55 11.01
C ILE A 435 7.52 -13.74 12.02
N GLN A 436 8.51 -12.97 11.54
CA GLN A 436 9.31 -12.11 12.42
C GLN A 436 8.45 -11.10 13.17
N LEU A 437 7.47 -10.51 12.49
CA LEU A 437 6.56 -9.55 13.10
C LEU A 437 5.68 -10.20 14.17
N SER A 438 5.09 -11.35 13.84
CA SER A 438 4.34 -12.18 14.79
C SER A 438 5.13 -12.49 16.06
N ARG A 439 6.42 -12.80 15.94
CA ARG A 439 7.32 -13.06 17.09
C ARG A 439 7.58 -11.81 17.92
N GLN A 440 7.88 -10.67 17.28
CA GLN A 440 8.16 -9.42 18.00
C GLN A 440 6.99 -9.02 18.88
N PHE A 441 5.77 -9.11 18.35
CA PHE A 441 4.56 -8.72 19.07
C PHE A 441 4.07 -9.74 20.12
N ARG A 442 4.55 -11.00 20.09
CA ARG A 442 4.27 -11.98 21.16
C ARG A 442 5.06 -11.75 22.45
N LYS A 443 6.19 -11.06 22.37
CA LYS A 443 7.07 -10.78 23.52
C LYS A 443 6.59 -9.60 24.39
N SER A 444 5.49 -8.96 24.00
CA SER A 444 4.78 -7.93 24.78
C SER A 444 3.52 -8.48 25.39
#